data_AF-A0A4Q3C1Q0-F1
#
_entry.id   AF-A0A4Q3C1Q0-F1
#
_cell.length_a   1.000
_cell.length_b   1.000
_cell.length_c   1.000
_cell.angle_alpha   90.00
_cell.angle_beta   90.00
_cell.angle_gamma   90.00
#
_symmetry.space_group_name_H-M   'P 1'
#
loop_
_entity.id
_entity.type
_entity.pdbx_description
1 polymer ?
#
loop_
_entity_poly.entity_id
_entity_poly.type
_entity_poly.pdbx_seq_one_letter_code
_entity_poly.pdbx_strand_id
1 'polypeptide(L)' 'NLELSDEILDGPNSVVIHEAGNRVWAAQAVLKAMLEAM' A
#
# COMPACT_ATOMS: atom_id res chain seq x y z
N ASN A 1 -17.01 9.86 -11.11
CA ASN A 1 -16.05 8.81 -10.73
C ASN A 1 -16.75 7.48 -10.75
N LEU A 2 -16.29 6.59 -11.64
CA LEU A 2 -16.77 5.22 -11.85
C LEU A 2 -15.57 4.29 -11.63
N GLU A 3 -14.96 4.33 -10.44
CA GLU A 3 -13.73 3.56 -10.20
C GLU A 3 -13.97 2.36 -9.29
N LEU A 4 -14.75 2.48 -8.22
CA LEU A 4 -15.16 1.34 -7.41
C LEU A 4 -16.40 1.70 -6.56
N SER A 5 -17.25 0.71 -6.26
CA SER A 5 -18.38 0.94 -5.34
C SER A 5 -17.93 0.95 -3.89
N ASP A 6 -18.65 1.70 -3.06
CA ASP A 6 -18.41 1.78 -1.61
C ASP A 6 -18.52 0.40 -0.96
N GLU A 7 -19.45 -0.44 -1.40
CA GLU A 7 -19.66 -1.82 -0.93
C GLU A 7 -18.43 -2.71 -1.13
N ILE A 8 -17.65 -2.47 -2.19
CA ILE A 8 -16.40 -3.22 -2.44
C ILE A 8 -15.26 -2.60 -1.62
N LEU A 9 -15.20 -1.27 -1.51
CA LEU A 9 -14.17 -0.57 -0.74
C LEU A 9 -14.26 -0.85 0.76
N ASP A 10 -15.46 -0.98 1.30
CA ASP A 10 -15.72 -1.23 2.73
C ASP A 10 -15.98 -2.72 3.03
N GLY A 11 -16.01 -3.56 1.98
CA GLY A 11 -16.24 -4.99 2.11
C GLY A 11 -15.09 -5.74 2.79
N PRO A 12 -15.34 -6.96 3.30
CA PRO A 12 -14.35 -7.72 4.08
C PRO A 12 -13.12 -8.18 3.27
N ASN A 13 -13.22 -8.15 1.93
CA ASN A 13 -12.11 -8.47 1.03
C ASN A 13 -11.29 -7.24 0.62
N SER A 14 -11.66 -6.05 1.10
CA SER A 14 -10.94 -4.83 0.79
C SER A 14 -9.59 -4.79 1.50
N VAL A 15 -8.54 -4.55 0.72
CA VAL A 15 -7.16 -4.49 1.22
C VAL A 15 -6.59 -3.07 1.18
N VAL A 16 -7.37 -2.06 0.79
CA VAL A 16 -6.87 -0.70 0.53
C VAL A 16 -6.16 -0.07 1.73
N ILE A 17 -6.59 -0.37 2.95
CA ILE A 17 -5.92 0.09 4.19
C ILE A 17 -4.58 -0.64 4.39
N HIS A 18 -4.54 -1.96 4.14
CA HIS A 18 -3.31 -2.75 4.22
C HIS A 18 -2.30 -2.30 3.15
N GLU A 19 -2.76 -2.08 1.91
CA GLU A 19 -1.95 -1.55 0.81
C GLU A 19 -1.39 -0.15 1.14
N ALA A 20 -2.22 0.73 1.69
CA ALA A 20 -1.78 2.06 2.12
C ALA A 20 -0.69 1.98 3.19
N GLY A 21 -0.82 1.05 4.15
CA GLY A 21 0.20 0.78 5.17
C GLY A 21 1.50 0.22 4.60
N ASN A 22 1.40 -0.70 3.63
CA ASN A 22 2.57 -1.30 2.96
C ASN A 22 3.45 -0.26 2.25
N ARG A 23 2.94 0.93 1.91
CA ARG A 23 3.75 2.02 1.33
C ARG A 23 4.89 2.47 2.25
N VAL A 24 4.68 2.46 3.57
CA VAL A 24 5.74 2.83 4.53
C VAL A 24 6.85 1.78 4.51
N TRP A 25 6.48 0.50 4.55
CA TRP A 25 7.43 -0.61 4.55
C TRP A 25 8.20 -0.68 3.23
N ALA A 26 7.52 -0.48 2.10
CA ALA A 26 8.15 -0.38 0.78
C ALA A 26 9.17 0.77 0.73
N ALA A 27 8.81 1.96 1.23
CA ALA A 27 9.73 3.10 1.28
C ALA A 27 10.96 2.80 2.16
N GLN A 28 10.77 2.18 3.32
CA GLN A 28 11.86 1.77 4.20
C GLN A 28 12.80 0.75 3.53
N ALA A 29 12.24 -0.26 2.86
CA ALA A 29 13.00 -1.28 2.15
C ALA A 29 13.83 -0.67 1.00
N VAL A 30 13.24 0.24 0.21
CA VAL A 30 13.94 0.96 -0.86
C VAL A 30 15.08 1.80 -0.29
N LEU A 31 14.83 2.58 0.77
CA LEU A 31 15.88 3.40 1.41
C LEU A 31 17.02 2.53 1.95
N LYS A 32 16.72 1.41 2.60
CA LYS A 32 17.73 0.44 3.04
C LYS A 32 18.57 -0.05 1.88
N ALA A 33 17.93 -0.49 0.79
CA ALA A 33 18.64 -0.98 -0.40
C ALA A 33 19.53 0.08 -1.04
N MET A 34 19.09 1.35 -1.08
CA MET A 34 19.91 2.46 -1.57
C MET A 34 21.13 2.69 -0.70
N LEU A 35 20.98 2.66 0.63
CA LEU A 35 22.09 2.85 1.57
C LEU A 35 23.09 1.70 1.55
N GLU A 36 22.62 0.46 1.36
CA GLU A 36 23.49 -0.72 1.21
C GLU A 36 24.25 -0.76 -0.13
N ALA A 37 23.78 -0.02 -1.13
CA ALA A 37 24.40 0.07 -2.46
C ALA A 37 25.38 1.24 -2.61
N MET A 38 25.56 2.06 -1.57
CA MET A 38 26.58 3.12 -1.50
C MET A 38 27.92 2.55 -1.04
#